data_AF-T0RWX1-F1
#
_entry.id   AF-T0RWX1-F1
#
_cell.length_a   1.000
_cell.length_b   1.000
_cell.length_c   1.000
_cell.angle_alpha   90.00
_cell.angle_beta   90.00
_cell.angle_gamma   90.00
#
_symmetry.space_group_name_H-M   'P 1'
#
loop_
_entity.id
_entity.type
_entity.pdbx_description
1 polymer ?
#
loop_
_entity_poly.entity_id
_entity_poly.type
_entity_poly.pdbx_seq_one_letter_code
_entity_poly.pdbx_strand_id
1 'polypeptide(L)'
;MSAIVYGHASCTGVSIVLLSALRSAGIVSRLVGTPGWHGNTSHGNHNWVEVWSPNDGWLFLEAAPAGNGSLFNPCDKWFCTKSYMTPATRVLAAKFSQRTRERYVMAWDPDNTAIPGVDRSAYYHRVCAACPA
;
A
#
# COMPACT_ATOMS: atom_id res chain seq x y z
N MET A 1 0.93 21.46 3.84
CA MET A 1 0.44 21.65 5.22
C MET A 1 -0.02 20.26 5.73
N SER A 2 0.43 19.80 6.92
CA SER A 2 0.52 18.37 7.29
C SER A 2 -0.79 17.79 7.86
N ALA A 3 -1.06 16.50 7.58
CA ALA A 3 -2.16 15.71 8.16
C ALA A 3 -2.16 15.72 9.70
N ILE A 4 -0.99 15.85 10.33
CA ILE A 4 -0.84 15.98 11.78
C ILE A 4 -1.54 17.24 12.32
N VAL A 5 -1.47 18.35 11.58
CA VAL A 5 -2.04 19.64 12.00
C VAL A 5 -3.55 19.68 11.81
N TYR A 6 -4.05 19.11 10.70
CA TYR A 6 -5.48 19.13 10.37
C TYR A 6 -6.29 18.00 11.01
N GLY A 7 -5.62 16.94 11.49
CA GLY A 7 -6.28 15.78 12.10
C GLY A 7 -7.01 14.86 11.10
N HIS A 8 -6.85 15.07 9.79
CA HIS A 8 -7.44 14.21 8.76
C HIS A 8 -6.60 14.21 7.47
N ALA A 9 -6.75 13.16 6.66
CA ALA A 9 -6.11 13.01 5.36
C ALA A 9 -6.78 11.90 4.52
N SER A 10 -6.46 11.85 3.23
CA SER A 10 -6.77 10.70 2.37
C SER A 10 -5.98 9.45 2.77
N CYS A 11 -6.30 8.28 2.19
CA CYS A 11 -5.52 7.04 2.41
C CYS A 11 -4.02 7.24 2.16
N THR A 12 -3.65 8.02 1.15
CA THR A 12 -2.26 8.40 0.87
C THR A 12 -1.66 9.19 2.03
N GLY A 13 -2.31 10.25 2.49
CA GLY A 13 -1.78 11.10 3.56
C GLY A 13 -1.69 10.37 4.90
N VAL A 14 -2.69 9.56 5.25
CA VAL A 14 -2.65 8.70 6.45
C VAL A 14 -1.49 7.71 6.36
N SER A 15 -1.30 7.07 5.20
CA SER A 15 -0.19 6.13 4.98
C SER A 15 1.18 6.81 5.07
N ILE A 16 1.33 8.04 4.57
CA ILE A 16 2.57 8.81 4.70
C ILE A 16 2.88 9.15 6.15
N VAL A 17 1.88 9.54 6.96
CA VAL A 17 2.07 9.80 8.39
C VAL A 17 2.48 8.52 9.13
N LEU A 18 1.76 7.42 8.91
CA LEU A 18 2.08 6.13 9.53
C LEU A 18 3.49 5.66 9.15
N LEU A 19 3.84 5.75 7.86
CA LEU A 19 5.17 5.39 7.36
C LEU A 19 6.27 6.26 7.99
N SER A 20 6.03 7.56 8.13
CA SER A 20 6.97 8.48 8.75
C SER A 20 7.15 8.16 10.23
N ALA A 21 6.06 7.85 10.95
CA ALA A 21 6.11 7.44 12.35
C ALA A 21 6.91 6.13 12.54
N LEU A 22 6.61 5.09 11.75
CA LEU A 22 7.33 3.82 11.79
C LEU A 22 8.83 4.00 11.52
N ARG A 23 9.18 4.77 10.47
CA ARG A 23 10.60 5.03 10.14
C ARG A 23 11.30 5.85 11.22
N SER A 24 10.61 6.79 11.86
CA SER A 24 11.16 7.56 12.98
C SER A 24 11.50 6.68 14.20
N ALA A 25 10.79 5.56 14.35
CA ALA A 25 11.06 4.53 15.37
C ALA A 25 12.04 3.44 14.90
N GLY A 26 12.70 3.60 13.74
CA GLY A 26 13.63 2.60 13.20
C GLY A 26 12.97 1.37 12.57
N ILE A 27 11.65 1.38 12.37
CA ILE A 27 10.92 0.26 11.78
C ILE A 27 11.00 0.36 10.25
N VAL A 28 11.67 -0.62 9.64
CA VAL A 28 11.80 -0.72 8.19
C VAL A 28 10.42 -0.90 7.55
N SER A 29 10.03 0.07 6.73
CA SER A 29 8.69 0.15 6.17
C SER A 29 8.69 0.87 4.82
N ARG A 30 7.67 0.63 3.99
CA ARG A 30 7.50 1.24 2.68
C ARG A 30 6.03 1.49 2.32
N LEU A 31 5.80 2.48 1.47
CA LEU A 31 4.48 2.78 0.94
C LEU A 31 4.09 1.75 -0.12
N VAL A 32 2.84 1.30 -0.10
CA VAL A 32 2.26 0.39 -1.08
C VAL A 32 0.92 0.95 -1.54
N GLY A 33 0.50 0.59 -2.74
CA GLY A 33 -0.84 0.94 -3.19
C GLY A 33 -1.22 0.34 -4.52
N THR A 34 -2.50 0.49 -4.84
CA THR A 34 -3.04 0.35 -6.19
C THR A 34 -3.31 1.74 -6.78
N PRO A 35 -2.89 2.03 -8.02
CA PRO A 35 -3.25 3.28 -8.69
C PRO A 35 -4.67 3.29 -9.25
N GLY A 36 -5.35 2.13 -9.31
CA GLY A 36 -6.69 2.00 -9.88
C GLY A 36 -7.31 0.63 -9.64
N TRP A 37 -8.52 0.59 -9.08
CA TRP A 37 -9.26 -0.67 -8.87
C TRP A 37 -9.72 -1.25 -10.20
N HIS A 38 -9.65 -2.57 -10.36
CA HIS A 38 -10.01 -3.22 -11.62
C HIS A 38 -9.20 -2.72 -12.83
N GLY A 39 -8.03 -2.14 -12.59
CA GLY A 39 -7.23 -1.46 -13.61
C GLY A 39 -7.84 -0.15 -14.11
N ASN A 40 -8.88 0.36 -13.46
CA ASN A 40 -9.54 1.62 -13.80
C ASN A 40 -9.17 2.71 -12.77
N THR A 41 -8.44 3.72 -13.20
CA THR A 41 -8.03 4.85 -12.35
C THR A 41 -9.23 5.71 -11.91
N SER A 42 -10.33 5.72 -12.67
CA SER A 42 -11.57 6.41 -12.28
C SER A 42 -12.29 5.74 -11.11
N HIS A 43 -11.97 4.48 -10.79
CA HIS A 43 -12.51 3.80 -9.60
C HIS A 43 -11.74 4.15 -8.32
N GLY A 44 -10.71 5.00 -8.42
CA GLY A 44 -9.92 5.45 -7.28
C GLY A 44 -8.69 4.59 -7.01
N ASN A 45 -7.78 5.17 -6.24
CA ASN A 45 -6.58 4.53 -5.77
C ASN A 45 -6.74 4.09 -4.31
N HIS A 46 -5.80 3.28 -3.82
CA HIS A 46 -5.71 3.01 -2.40
C HIS A 46 -4.27 2.82 -1.94
N ASN A 47 -3.95 3.27 -0.73
CA ASN A 47 -2.62 3.22 -0.15
C ASN A 47 -2.60 2.65 1.25
N TRP A 48 -1.51 1.95 1.55
CA TRP A 48 -1.21 1.39 2.86
C TRP A 48 0.32 1.24 3.03
N VAL A 49 0.75 0.56 4.09
CA VAL A 49 2.17 0.38 4.44
C VAL A 49 2.53 -1.10 4.45
N GLU A 50 3.73 -1.43 3.97
CA GLU A 50 4.36 -2.70 4.30
C GLU A 50 5.46 -2.48 5.35
N VAL A 51 5.53 -3.37 6.35
CA VAL A 51 6.56 -3.40 7.39
C VAL A 51 7.44 -4.64 7.19
N TRP A 52 8.75 -4.52 7.36
CA TRP A 52 9.66 -5.65 7.23
C TRP A 52 9.85 -6.39 8.56
N SER A 53 9.64 -7.70 8.54
CA SER A 53 10.02 -8.65 9.59
C SER A 53 11.16 -9.53 9.08
N PRO A 54 12.21 -9.79 9.89
CA PRO A 54 13.26 -10.74 9.53
C PRO A 54 12.76 -12.15 9.23
N ASN A 55 11.67 -12.58 9.89
CA ASN A 55 11.15 -13.94 9.80
C ASN A 55 10.08 -14.09 8.71
N ASP A 56 9.31 -13.04 8.46
CA ASP A 56 8.10 -13.09 7.61
C ASP A 56 8.23 -12.27 6.32
N GLY A 57 9.28 -11.46 6.22
CA GLY A 57 9.47 -10.51 5.13
C GLY A 57 8.53 -9.31 5.22
N TRP A 58 7.98 -8.87 4.08
CA TRP A 58 7.09 -7.71 4.01
C TRP A 58 5.66 -8.06 4.44
N LEU A 59 5.24 -7.48 5.57
CA LEU A 59 3.92 -7.64 6.20
C LEU A 59 2.99 -6.47 5.86
N PHE A 60 1.71 -6.76 5.69
CA PHE A 60 0.69 -5.78 5.33
C PHE A 60 0.16 -5.05 6.57
N LEU A 61 0.39 -3.75 6.65
CA LEU A 61 -0.13 -2.86 7.66
C LEU A 61 -0.99 -1.75 7.04
N GLU A 62 -2.14 -1.51 7.65
CA GLU A 62 -3.04 -0.43 7.25
C GLU A 62 -3.52 0.31 8.49
N ALA A 63 -3.53 1.64 8.40
CA ALA A 63 -3.98 2.50 9.50
C ALA A 63 -5.51 2.46 9.64
N ALA A 64 -5.98 2.68 10.86
CA ALA A 64 -7.40 2.88 11.12
C ALA A 64 -7.93 4.10 10.32
N PRO A 65 -9.20 4.06 9.87
CA PRO A 65 -10.19 3.00 10.09
C PRO A 65 -10.08 1.83 9.09
N ALA A 66 -9.22 1.92 8.08
CA ALA A 66 -9.17 0.96 6.99
C ALA A 66 -8.46 -0.36 7.36
N GLY A 67 -7.77 -0.40 8.50
CA GLY A 67 -7.30 -1.63 9.13
C GLY A 67 -7.20 -1.52 10.64
N ASN A 68 -7.21 -2.66 11.32
CA ASN A 68 -7.12 -2.77 12.78
C ASN A 68 -5.68 -2.91 13.33
N GLY A 69 -4.65 -2.67 12.51
CA GLY A 69 -3.24 -2.76 12.92
C GLY A 69 -2.63 -4.17 13.06
N SER A 70 -3.41 -5.25 12.89
CA SER A 70 -2.83 -6.62 12.86
C SER A 70 -1.86 -6.78 11.68
N LEU A 71 -0.68 -7.37 11.90
CA LEU A 71 0.29 -7.62 10.82
C LEU A 71 0.11 -8.98 10.14
N PHE A 72 -0.60 -9.90 10.79
CA PHE A 72 -0.68 -11.32 10.38
C PHE A 72 -2.05 -11.72 9.87
N ASN A 73 -3.05 -10.86 10.00
CA ASN A 73 -4.37 -11.06 9.40
C ASN A 73 -4.61 -10.01 8.29
N PRO A 74 -4.39 -10.38 7.02
CA PRO A 74 -4.63 -9.48 5.90
C PRO A 74 -6.14 -9.22 5.69
N CYS A 75 -7.02 -10.10 6.15
CA CYS A 75 -8.47 -9.96 5.95
C CYS A 75 -9.11 -8.90 6.85
N ASP A 76 -8.38 -8.41 7.86
CA ASP A 76 -8.81 -7.27 8.67
C ASP A 76 -8.61 -5.92 7.97
N LYS A 77 -8.13 -5.93 6.72
CA LYS A 77 -7.75 -4.74 5.95
C LYS A 77 -8.84 -4.53 4.92
N TRP A 78 -9.45 -3.35 4.95
CA TRP A 78 -10.62 -3.00 4.14
C TRP A 78 -10.39 -3.27 2.65
N PHE A 79 -9.17 -3.06 2.16
CA PHE A 79 -8.84 -3.28 0.75
C PHE A 79 -8.60 -4.75 0.38
N CYS A 80 -8.37 -5.62 1.35
CA CYS A 80 -7.98 -7.01 1.09
C CYS A 80 -9.19 -7.91 0.87
N THR A 81 -9.86 -7.70 -0.26
CA THR A 81 -11.04 -8.48 -0.64
C THR A 81 -10.82 -9.17 -1.99
N LYS A 82 -11.52 -10.28 -2.20
CA LYS A 82 -11.47 -10.99 -3.49
C LYS A 82 -12.02 -10.14 -4.63
N SER A 83 -13.03 -9.31 -4.38
CA SER A 83 -13.66 -8.47 -5.40
C SER A 83 -12.71 -7.37 -5.90
N TYR A 84 -11.85 -6.82 -5.04
CA TYR A 84 -10.89 -5.79 -5.44
C TYR A 84 -9.65 -6.35 -6.15
N MET A 85 -9.34 -7.64 -5.98
CA MET A 85 -8.20 -8.31 -6.62
C MET A 85 -8.54 -8.97 -7.96
N THR A 86 -9.15 -8.22 -8.88
CA THR A 86 -9.33 -8.70 -10.26
C THR A 86 -7.99 -8.73 -11.01
N PRO A 87 -7.83 -9.52 -12.09
CA PRO A 87 -6.57 -9.63 -12.84
C PRO A 87 -5.96 -8.29 -13.30
N ALA A 88 -6.79 -7.26 -13.48
CA ALA A 88 -6.36 -5.92 -13.87
C ALA A 88 -5.87 -5.05 -12.69
N THR A 89 -6.21 -5.41 -11.44
CA THR A 89 -5.75 -4.69 -10.25
C THR A 89 -4.26 -4.94 -10.04
N ARG A 90 -3.45 -3.88 -10.20
CA ARG A 90 -2.03 -3.90 -9.89
C ARG A 90 -1.78 -3.36 -8.49
N VAL A 91 -0.80 -3.95 -7.80
CA VAL A 91 -0.30 -3.45 -6.53
C VAL A 91 1.19 -3.23 -6.62
N LEU A 92 1.63 -2.02 -6.25
CA LEU A 92 3.01 -1.59 -6.36
C LEU A 92 3.51 -1.11 -5.00
N ALA A 93 4.73 -1.46 -4.66
CA ALA A 93 5.40 -0.95 -3.46
C ALA A 93 6.58 -0.07 -3.84
N ALA A 94 6.70 1.09 -3.18
CA ALA A 94 7.83 2.00 -3.36
C ALA A 94 9.11 1.37 -2.83
N LYS A 95 10.25 1.66 -3.46
CA LYS A 95 11.54 1.15 -3.00
C LYS A 95 12.67 2.14 -3.21
N PHE A 96 13.74 1.94 -2.46
CA PHE A 96 14.92 2.79 -2.52
C PHE A 96 15.78 2.57 -3.77
N SER A 97 16.02 1.31 -4.16
CA SER A 97 16.92 1.00 -5.27
C SER A 97 16.34 1.46 -6.61
N GLN A 98 17.09 2.29 -7.34
CA GLN A 98 16.72 2.77 -8.68
C GLN A 98 17.09 1.80 -9.80
N ARG A 99 17.64 0.61 -9.48
CA ARG A 99 18.16 -0.33 -10.50
C ARG A 99 17.08 -1.06 -11.31
N THR A 100 15.80 -0.88 -11.01
CA THR A 100 14.72 -1.54 -11.76
C THR A 100 13.95 -0.58 -12.63
N ARG A 101 13.39 -1.14 -13.70
CA ARG A 101 12.48 -0.43 -14.59
C ARG A 101 11.07 -0.27 -14.01
N GLU A 102 10.66 -1.13 -13.07
CA GLU A 102 9.37 -1.04 -12.40
C GLU A 102 9.27 0.25 -11.57
N ARG A 103 8.12 0.92 -11.64
CA ARG A 103 7.86 2.21 -11.00
C ARG A 103 6.70 2.10 -10.02
N TYR A 104 6.74 2.92 -8.98
CA TYR A 104 5.59 3.11 -8.13
C TYR A 104 4.72 4.21 -8.74
N VAL A 105 3.49 3.87 -9.12
CA VAL A 105 2.58 4.82 -9.76
C VAL A 105 1.87 5.64 -8.68
N MET A 106 2.11 6.96 -8.70
CA MET A 106 1.41 7.91 -7.85
C MET A 106 0.09 8.30 -8.52
N ALA A 107 -1.05 7.93 -7.94
CA ALA A 107 -2.35 8.15 -8.58
C ALA A 107 -2.68 9.63 -8.85
N TRP A 108 -2.09 10.55 -8.10
CA TRP A 108 -2.24 12.00 -8.28
C TRP A 108 -1.22 12.61 -9.26
N ASP A 109 -0.23 11.83 -9.70
CA ASP A 109 0.85 12.25 -10.60
C ASP A 109 1.33 11.03 -11.41
N PRO A 110 0.46 10.47 -12.29
CA PRO A 110 0.66 9.15 -12.90
C PRO A 110 1.81 9.12 -13.91
N ASP A 111 2.17 10.27 -14.48
CA ASP A 111 3.26 10.40 -15.45
C ASP A 111 4.65 10.46 -14.79
N ASN A 112 4.68 10.51 -13.45
CA ASN A 112 5.94 10.58 -12.71
C ASN A 112 6.64 9.22 -12.66
N THR A 113 7.78 9.15 -13.35
CA THR A 113 8.61 7.95 -13.44
C THR A 113 9.79 7.96 -12.47
N ALA A 114 9.92 8.97 -11.62
CA ALA A 114 11.07 9.13 -10.74
C ALA A 114 11.09 8.11 -9.59
N ILE A 115 9.93 7.58 -9.20
CA ILE A 115 9.79 6.72 -8.01
C ILE A 115 9.98 5.25 -8.38
N PRO A 116 11.05 4.58 -7.91
CA PRO A 116 11.24 3.15 -8.16
C PRO A 116 10.20 2.33 -7.43
N GLY A 117 9.73 1.27 -8.10
CA GLY A 117 8.72 0.37 -7.57
C GLY A 117 9.17 -1.10 -7.58
N VAL A 118 8.35 -1.92 -6.93
CA VAL A 118 8.31 -3.36 -7.13
C VAL A 118 6.86 -3.81 -7.24
N ASP A 119 6.59 -4.69 -8.19
CA ASP A 119 5.28 -5.30 -8.35
C ASP A 119 5.01 -6.28 -7.20
N ARG A 120 3.89 -6.07 -6.51
CA ARG A 120 3.40 -6.90 -5.40
C ARG A 120 2.05 -7.54 -5.73
N SER A 121 1.55 -7.40 -6.96
CA SER A 121 0.24 -7.88 -7.38
C SER A 121 0.07 -9.37 -7.07
N ALA A 122 1.03 -10.22 -7.46
CA ALA A 122 0.94 -11.66 -7.18
C ALA A 122 0.81 -11.99 -5.67
N TYR A 123 1.48 -11.23 -4.80
CA TYR A 123 1.36 -11.40 -3.35
C TYR A 123 -0.05 -11.02 -2.87
N TYR A 124 -0.53 -9.82 -3.22
CA TYR A 124 -1.82 -9.31 -2.77
C TYR A 124 -3.00 -10.11 -3.34
N HIS A 125 -2.92 -10.50 -4.61
CA HIS A 125 -3.89 -11.40 -5.23
C HIS A 125 -3.99 -12.72 -4.47
N ARG A 126 -2.86 -13.32 -4.08
CA ARG A 126 -2.85 -14.58 -3.34
C ARG A 126 -3.43 -14.42 -1.93
N VAL A 127 -2.99 -13.42 -1.16
CA VAL A 127 -3.40 -13.31 0.25
C VAL A 127 -4.84 -12.82 0.40
N CYS A 128 -5.29 -11.89 -0.46
CA CYS A 128 -6.64 -11.34 -0.37
C CYS A 128 -7.70 -12.23 -1.04
N ALA A 129 -7.32 -13.13 -1.95
CA ALA A 129 -8.24 -14.14 -2.48
C ALA A 129 -8.68 -15.18 -1.43
N ALA A 130 -7.92 -15.32 -0.34
CA ALA A 130 -8.27 -16.19 0.78
C ALA A 130 -9.23 -15.54 1.79
N CYS A 131 -9.47 -14.23 1.68
CA CYS A 131 -10.34 -13.51 2.59
C CYS A 131 -11.82 -13.75 2.27
N PRO A 132 -12.70 -13.75 3.28
CA PRO A 132 -14.13 -13.86 3.08
C PRO A 132 -14.65 -12.73 2.18
N ALA A 133 -15.74 -13.02 1.47
CA ALA A 133 -16.41 -12.08 0.57
C ALA A 133 -17.13 -10.96 1.34
#